data_AF-A0A504J2E8-F1
#
_entry.id   AF-A0A504J2E8-F1
#
_cell.length_a   1.000
_cell.length_b   1.000
_cell.length_c   1.000
_cell.angle_alpha   90.00
_cell.angle_beta   90.00
_cell.angle_gamma   90.00
#
_symmetry.space_group_name_H-M   'P 1'
#
loop_
_entity.id
_entity.type
_entity.pdbx_description
1 polymer ?
#
loop_
_entity_poly.entity_id
_entity_poly.type
_entity_poly.pdbx_seq_one_letter_code
_entity_poly.pdbx_strand_id
1 'polypeptide(L)'
;MIGLDEIHIWKNLSSPYGNSEEIPSLILKLSKTLDKKDADELIWEYIYHQGSVYENTLATILHLLKIVEESNNIEFNLDVIASLGVVLIDLDNKSYIEQIFEENNLNKQEKNRIQIAFIKSIEKFKYLVNTHAKNTEILDEESKRFYLITFLTTIKRHKEAEIFKTFSTNDEYVFVCPNCEIETFLWNEEGVLNAYSEDPVTNKSRKKIQIDFNTSAENLEWLENLINTLNINSLKPLIIYFNGDLHCHSCSKKSNVFNGIMNSI
;
A
#
# COMPACT_ATOMS: atom_id res chain seq x y z
N MET A 1 -18.57 -14.40 7.25
CA MET A 1 -18.86 -12.98 7.04
C MET A 1 -20.06 -12.64 7.91
N ILE A 2 -20.01 -11.53 8.63
CA ILE A 2 -21.18 -11.02 9.35
C ILE A 2 -22.12 -10.32 8.34
N GLY A 3 -23.42 -10.47 8.50
CA GLY A 3 -24.44 -9.84 7.68
C GLY A 3 -24.50 -8.33 7.91
N LEU A 4 -24.96 -7.58 6.90
CA LEU A 4 -25.20 -6.14 7.01
C LEU A 4 -26.40 -5.83 7.92
N ASP A 5 -27.28 -6.80 8.13
CA ASP A 5 -28.44 -6.75 9.02
C ASP A 5 -28.10 -7.08 10.49
N GLU A 6 -26.91 -7.63 10.77
CA GLU A 6 -26.45 -7.95 12.13
C GLU A 6 -25.92 -6.70 12.87
N ILE A 7 -26.73 -5.62 12.92
CA ILE A 7 -26.35 -4.30 13.47
C ILE A 7 -25.81 -4.37 14.90
N HIS A 8 -26.30 -5.31 15.71
CA HIS A 8 -25.81 -5.53 17.06
C HIS A 8 -24.31 -5.87 17.11
N ILE A 9 -23.79 -6.55 16.08
CA ILE A 9 -22.35 -6.86 15.95
C ILE A 9 -21.61 -5.62 15.47
N TRP A 10 -22.12 -4.94 14.45
CA TRP A 10 -21.50 -3.72 13.91
C TRP A 10 -21.33 -2.61 14.96
N LYS A 11 -22.32 -2.42 15.84
CA LYS A 11 -22.23 -1.49 16.98
C LYS A 11 -21.07 -1.81 17.94
N ASN A 12 -20.62 -3.06 17.99
CA ASN A 12 -19.54 -3.50 18.87
C ASN A 12 -18.17 -3.48 18.20
N LEU A 13 -18.09 -3.22 16.88
CA LEU A 13 -16.82 -3.08 16.17
C LEU A 13 -16.27 -1.67 16.34
N SER A 14 -15.02 -1.60 16.79
CA SER A 14 -14.25 -0.35 16.87
C SER A 14 -14.10 0.30 15.49
N SER A 15 -14.10 1.63 15.48
CA SER A 15 -13.90 2.49 14.31
C SER A 15 -13.15 3.77 14.71
N PRO A 16 -12.65 4.56 13.73
CA PRO A 16 -12.11 5.89 14.00
C PRO A 16 -13.05 6.81 14.80
N TYR A 17 -14.36 6.61 14.68
CA TYR A 17 -15.41 7.43 15.30
C TYR A 17 -16.10 6.75 16.49
N GLY A 18 -15.58 5.62 16.97
CA GLY A 18 -16.04 4.91 18.16
C GLY A 18 -16.80 3.62 17.89
N ASN A 19 -17.86 3.65 17.07
CA ASN A 19 -18.61 2.44 16.68
C ASN A 19 -18.84 2.38 15.16
N SER A 20 -19.33 1.24 14.66
CA SER A 20 -19.48 0.97 13.22
C SER A 20 -20.93 0.76 12.76
N GLU A 21 -21.92 1.30 13.46
CA GLU A 21 -23.34 1.02 13.17
C GLU A 21 -23.82 1.55 11.81
N GLU A 22 -23.16 2.58 11.28
CA GLU A 22 -23.50 3.22 10.01
C GLU A 22 -22.91 2.51 8.78
N ILE A 23 -21.80 1.78 8.95
CA ILE A 23 -21.08 1.09 7.87
C ILE A 23 -21.98 0.21 7.02
N PRO A 24 -22.90 -0.61 7.58
CA PRO A 24 -23.82 -1.40 6.77
C PRO A 24 -24.67 -0.58 5.80
N SER A 25 -25.11 0.60 6.23
CA SER A 25 -25.91 1.49 5.39
C SER A 25 -25.07 2.12 4.26
N LEU A 26 -23.80 2.45 4.54
CA LEU A 26 -22.84 2.95 3.56
C LEU A 26 -22.53 1.89 2.50
N ILE A 27 -22.28 0.65 2.92
CA ILE A 27 -22.07 -0.49 2.01
C ILE A 27 -23.31 -0.72 1.13
N LEU A 28 -24.52 -0.68 1.70
CA LEU A 28 -25.77 -0.84 0.95
C LEU A 28 -26.00 0.31 -0.03
N LYS A 29 -25.63 1.54 0.31
CA LYS A 29 -25.65 2.68 -0.62
C LYS A 29 -24.66 2.43 -1.76
N LEU A 30 -23.41 2.12 -1.41
CA LEU A 30 -22.31 1.92 -2.35
C LEU A 30 -22.60 0.81 -3.36
N SER A 31 -23.15 -0.32 -2.90
CA SER A 31 -23.55 -1.44 -3.79
C SER A 31 -24.59 -1.06 -4.86
N LYS A 32 -25.33 0.05 -4.67
CA LYS A 32 -26.33 0.54 -5.61
C LYS A 32 -25.81 1.67 -6.49
N THR A 33 -24.97 2.54 -5.93
CA THR A 33 -24.48 3.74 -6.62
C THR A 33 -23.21 3.48 -7.40
N LEU A 34 -22.34 2.59 -6.88
CA LEU A 34 -20.96 2.38 -7.35
C LEU A 34 -20.21 3.70 -7.50
N ASP A 35 -20.47 4.64 -6.58
CA ASP A 35 -19.89 5.97 -6.59
C ASP A 35 -18.50 5.96 -5.95
N LYS A 36 -17.52 6.54 -6.66
CA LYS A 36 -16.12 6.59 -6.21
C LYS A 36 -15.96 7.37 -4.91
N LYS A 37 -16.65 8.49 -4.73
CA LYS A 37 -16.52 9.32 -3.53
C LYS A 37 -17.09 8.62 -2.32
N ASP A 38 -18.22 7.93 -2.50
CA ASP A 38 -18.80 7.08 -1.45
C ASP A 38 -17.84 5.95 -1.05
N ALA A 39 -17.12 5.35 -2.02
CA ALA A 39 -16.10 4.34 -1.74
C ALA A 39 -14.89 4.94 -0.99
N ASP A 40 -14.38 6.07 -1.46
CA ASP A 40 -13.23 6.75 -0.85
C ASP A 40 -13.53 7.17 0.58
N GLU A 41 -14.70 7.77 0.83
CA GLU A 41 -15.15 8.13 2.18
C GLU A 41 -15.25 6.88 3.08
N LEU A 42 -15.89 5.81 2.61
CA LEU A 42 -15.98 4.57 3.38
C LEU A 42 -14.59 3.97 3.68
N ILE A 43 -13.67 3.99 2.71
CA ILE A 43 -12.35 3.38 2.86
C ILE A 43 -11.45 4.24 3.76
N TRP A 44 -11.27 5.51 3.43
CA TRP A 44 -10.27 6.39 4.05
C TRP A 44 -10.75 7.06 5.34
N GLU A 45 -12.06 7.13 5.59
CA GLU A 45 -12.57 7.75 6.81
C GLU A 45 -13.12 6.73 7.82
N TYR A 46 -13.80 5.69 7.36
CA TYR A 46 -14.51 4.77 8.26
C TYR A 46 -13.74 3.50 8.62
N ILE A 47 -12.89 2.99 7.71
CA ILE A 47 -12.19 1.73 7.93
C ILE A 47 -10.67 1.83 7.88
N TYR A 48 -10.11 2.94 7.42
CA TYR A 48 -8.67 3.16 7.39
C TYR A 48 -8.33 4.63 7.54
N HIS A 49 -8.17 5.09 8.79
CA HIS A 49 -7.89 6.48 9.11
C HIS A 49 -6.47 6.62 9.64
N GLN A 50 -5.69 7.56 9.08
CA GLN A 50 -4.33 7.89 9.53
C GLN A 50 -3.40 6.66 9.68
N GLY A 51 -3.52 5.69 8.76
CA GLY A 51 -2.67 4.50 8.78
C GLY A 51 -3.14 3.37 9.69
N SER A 52 -4.24 3.55 10.43
CA SER A 52 -4.72 2.57 11.40
C SER A 52 -5.82 1.67 10.83
N VAL A 53 -5.78 0.39 11.21
CA VAL A 53 -6.81 -0.61 10.92
C VAL A 53 -7.55 -1.00 12.21
N TYR A 54 -8.82 -1.36 12.06
CA TYR A 54 -9.74 -1.63 13.16
C TYR A 54 -10.49 -2.93 12.91
N GLU A 55 -11.28 -3.38 13.88
CA GLU A 55 -12.12 -4.57 13.72
C GLU A 55 -13.11 -4.41 12.57
N ASN A 56 -13.61 -3.19 12.37
CA ASN A 56 -14.52 -2.87 11.29
C ASN A 56 -13.87 -2.96 9.90
N THR A 57 -12.56 -2.72 9.80
CA THR A 57 -11.78 -2.88 8.57
C THR A 57 -11.88 -4.31 8.09
N LEU A 58 -11.63 -5.24 9.01
CA LEU A 58 -11.65 -6.67 8.74
C LEU A 58 -13.05 -7.15 8.41
N ALA A 59 -14.10 -6.56 8.99
CA ALA A 59 -15.48 -6.90 8.65
C ALA A 59 -15.94 -6.32 7.30
N THR A 60 -15.50 -5.11 6.96
CA THR A 60 -15.98 -4.33 5.81
C THR A 60 -15.37 -4.79 4.49
N ILE A 61 -14.06 -5.12 4.49
CA ILE A 61 -13.34 -5.50 3.27
C ILE A 61 -14.06 -6.61 2.49
N LEU A 62 -14.64 -7.61 3.16
CA LEU A 62 -15.34 -8.71 2.50
C LEU A 62 -16.54 -8.24 1.67
N HIS A 63 -17.26 -7.25 2.19
CA HIS A 63 -18.43 -6.68 1.51
C HIS A 63 -17.99 -5.82 0.33
N LEU A 64 -16.91 -5.04 0.47
CA LEU A 64 -16.33 -4.29 -0.64
C LEU A 64 -15.87 -5.22 -1.77
N LEU A 65 -15.18 -6.32 -1.43
CA LEU A 65 -14.79 -7.34 -2.41
C LEU A 65 -15.98 -8.05 -3.05
N LYS A 66 -17.12 -8.13 -2.37
CA LYS A 66 -18.36 -8.65 -2.95
C LYS A 66 -18.95 -7.66 -3.95
N ILE A 67 -18.98 -6.36 -3.64
CA ILE A 67 -19.42 -5.31 -4.57
C ILE A 67 -18.56 -5.32 -5.83
N VAL A 68 -17.23 -5.38 -5.69
CA VAL A 68 -16.30 -5.45 -6.83
C VAL A 68 -16.55 -6.69 -7.69
N GLU A 69 -16.81 -7.86 -7.08
CA GLU A 69 -17.09 -9.10 -7.81
C GLU A 69 -18.42 -9.06 -8.57
N GLU A 70 -19.45 -8.41 -8.01
CA GLU A 70 -20.79 -8.32 -8.61
C GLU A 70 -20.92 -7.15 -9.60
N SER A 71 -19.97 -6.21 -9.57
CA SER A 71 -19.95 -5.00 -10.39
C SER A 71 -19.28 -5.24 -11.75
N ASN A 72 -19.90 -4.70 -12.80
CA ASN A 72 -19.30 -4.61 -14.14
C ASN A 72 -18.61 -3.25 -14.39
N ASN A 73 -18.60 -2.35 -13.40
CA ASN A 73 -17.95 -1.05 -13.51
C ASN A 73 -16.44 -1.19 -13.25
N ILE A 74 -15.65 -1.27 -14.33
CA ILE A 74 -14.21 -1.54 -14.26
C ILE A 74 -13.46 -0.40 -13.55
N GLU A 75 -13.80 0.86 -13.81
CA GLU A 75 -13.14 2.01 -13.18
C GLU A 75 -13.34 1.99 -11.67
N PHE A 76 -14.60 1.83 -11.23
CA PHE A 76 -14.94 1.67 -9.81
C PHE A 76 -14.20 0.48 -9.18
N ASN A 77 -14.18 -0.66 -9.87
CA ASN A 77 -13.54 -1.87 -9.36
C ASN A 77 -12.03 -1.66 -9.16
N LEU A 78 -11.35 -1.03 -10.12
CA LEU A 78 -9.92 -0.73 -10.03
C LEU A 78 -9.62 0.25 -8.89
N ASP A 79 -10.44 1.29 -8.72
CA ASP A 79 -10.29 2.26 -7.63
C ASP A 79 -10.42 1.59 -6.26
N VAL A 80 -11.47 0.80 -6.04
CA VAL A 80 -11.67 0.07 -4.79
C VAL A 80 -10.54 -0.93 -4.55
N ILE A 81 -10.13 -1.67 -5.58
CA ILE A 81 -9.00 -2.62 -5.48
C ILE A 81 -7.72 -1.90 -5.06
N ALA A 82 -7.41 -0.76 -5.71
CA ALA A 82 -6.20 0.02 -5.44
C ALA A 82 -6.17 0.56 -4.01
N SER A 83 -7.29 1.13 -3.55
CA SER A 83 -7.42 1.64 -2.17
C SER A 83 -7.31 0.52 -1.14
N LEU A 84 -7.97 -0.62 -1.37
CA LEU A 84 -7.86 -1.78 -0.48
C LEU A 84 -6.44 -2.36 -0.41
N GLY A 85 -5.67 -2.29 -1.49
CA GLY A 85 -4.29 -2.75 -1.50
C GLY A 85 -3.39 -1.95 -0.54
N VAL A 86 -3.68 -0.66 -0.34
CA VAL A 86 -2.99 0.17 0.65
C VAL A 86 -3.38 -0.21 2.07
N VAL A 87 -4.68 -0.38 2.33
CA VAL A 87 -5.19 -0.81 3.65
C VAL A 87 -4.59 -2.16 4.07
N LEU A 88 -4.36 -3.04 3.11
CA LEU A 88 -3.90 -4.41 3.36
C LEU A 88 -2.39 -4.56 3.52
N ILE A 89 -1.57 -3.50 3.36
CA ILE A 89 -0.10 -3.57 3.53
C ILE A 89 0.26 -4.13 4.91
N ASP A 90 -0.41 -3.64 5.96
CA ASP A 90 -0.09 -3.96 7.34
C ASP A 90 -0.76 -5.26 7.85
N LEU A 91 -1.59 -5.89 7.00
CA LEU A 91 -2.53 -6.95 7.40
C LEU A 91 -2.12 -8.38 7.01
N ASP A 92 -0.88 -8.64 6.55
CA ASP A 92 -0.40 -10.02 6.27
C ASP A 92 0.18 -10.74 7.52
N ASN A 93 0.23 -10.06 8.66
CA ASN A 93 0.67 -10.68 9.91
C ASN A 93 -0.52 -11.23 10.70
N LYS A 94 -0.61 -12.56 10.81
CA LYS A 94 -1.65 -13.24 11.60
C LYS A 94 -1.69 -12.78 13.07
N SER A 95 -0.52 -12.52 13.67
CA SER A 95 -0.43 -11.99 15.04
C SER A 95 -1.10 -10.63 15.14
N TYR A 96 -0.96 -9.80 14.12
CA TYR A 96 -1.54 -8.46 14.09
C TYR A 96 -3.07 -8.51 13.97
N ILE A 97 -3.60 -9.40 13.11
CA ILE A 97 -5.05 -9.67 13.00
C ILE A 97 -5.63 -10.15 14.34
N GLU A 98 -4.89 -10.99 15.08
CA GLU A 98 -5.32 -11.47 16.40
C GLU A 98 -5.34 -10.32 17.42
N GLN A 99 -4.33 -9.44 17.40
CA GLN A 99 -4.22 -8.26 18.27
C GLN A 99 -5.37 -7.25 18.07
N ILE A 100 -5.84 -7.04 16.84
CA ILE A 100 -6.97 -6.14 16.54
C ILE A 100 -8.21 -6.48 17.38
N PHE A 101 -8.41 -7.75 17.76
CA PHE A 101 -9.57 -8.17 18.54
C PHE A 101 -9.31 -8.35 20.05
N GLU A 102 -8.14 -7.96 20.58
CA GLU A 102 -7.80 -8.19 21.99
C GLU A 102 -8.72 -7.42 22.96
N GLU A 103 -9.05 -6.16 22.67
CA GLU A 103 -9.75 -5.26 23.60
C GLU A 103 -11.23 -5.00 23.29
N ASN A 104 -11.91 -5.90 22.56
CA ASN A 104 -13.28 -5.63 22.12
C ASN A 104 -14.40 -6.37 22.87
N ASN A 105 -15.61 -5.88 22.65
CA ASN A 105 -16.85 -6.33 23.26
C ASN A 105 -17.51 -7.55 22.56
N LEU A 106 -16.90 -8.07 21.49
CA LEU A 106 -17.44 -9.23 20.78
C LEU A 106 -17.23 -10.53 21.54
N ASN A 107 -18.16 -11.46 21.39
CA ASN A 107 -17.93 -12.81 21.89
C ASN A 107 -16.93 -13.57 20.99
N LYS A 108 -16.32 -14.64 21.52
CA LYS A 108 -15.29 -15.41 20.81
C LYS A 108 -15.78 -15.98 19.46
N GLN A 109 -17.07 -16.32 19.34
CA GLN A 109 -17.63 -16.86 18.11
C GLN A 109 -17.72 -15.78 17.02
N GLU A 110 -18.12 -14.56 17.37
CA GLU A 110 -18.17 -13.41 16.46
C GLU A 110 -16.77 -13.02 15.96
N LYS A 111 -15.80 -12.90 16.89
CA LYS A 111 -14.39 -12.61 16.55
C LYS A 111 -13.86 -13.62 15.53
N ASN A 112 -14.00 -14.91 15.84
CA ASN A 112 -13.57 -16.00 14.95
C ASN A 112 -14.27 -15.94 13.59
N ARG A 113 -15.56 -15.61 13.56
CA ARG A 113 -16.34 -15.53 12.31
C ARG A 113 -15.87 -14.39 11.41
N ILE A 114 -15.44 -13.26 11.97
CA ILE A 114 -14.86 -12.14 11.21
C ILE A 114 -13.46 -12.52 10.73
N GLN A 115 -12.57 -12.96 11.62
CA GLN A 115 -11.19 -13.31 11.29
C GLN A 115 -11.09 -14.39 10.21
N ILE A 116 -11.81 -15.51 10.35
CA ILE A 116 -11.81 -16.59 9.35
C ILE A 116 -12.29 -16.09 8.00
N ALA A 117 -13.32 -15.23 8.00
CA ALA A 117 -13.87 -14.70 6.77
C ALA A 117 -12.92 -13.70 6.12
N PHE A 118 -12.26 -12.84 6.90
CA PHE A 118 -11.23 -11.92 6.43
C PHE A 118 -10.05 -12.66 5.80
N ILE A 119 -9.50 -13.67 6.47
CA ILE A 119 -8.40 -14.50 5.93
C ILE A 119 -8.78 -15.13 4.58
N LYS A 120 -10.00 -15.67 4.46
CA LYS A 120 -10.50 -16.20 3.18
C LYS A 120 -10.64 -15.12 2.10
N SER A 121 -10.93 -13.89 2.51
CA SER A 121 -11.12 -12.78 1.58
C SER A 121 -9.80 -12.27 0.97
N ILE A 122 -8.65 -12.51 1.62
CA ILE A 122 -7.34 -12.17 1.06
C ILE A 122 -7.07 -12.94 -0.23
N GLU A 123 -7.41 -14.24 -0.29
CA GLU A 123 -7.30 -15.02 -1.53
C GLU A 123 -8.24 -14.49 -2.62
N LYS A 124 -9.45 -14.07 -2.23
CA LYS A 124 -10.40 -13.42 -3.16
C LYS A 124 -9.85 -12.09 -3.68
N PHE A 125 -9.27 -11.27 -2.81
CA PHE A 125 -8.64 -10.02 -3.20
C PHE A 125 -7.52 -10.28 -4.21
N LYS A 126 -6.60 -11.19 -3.92
CA LYS A 126 -5.55 -11.61 -4.84
C LYS A 126 -6.09 -12.06 -6.20
N TYR A 127 -7.18 -12.84 -6.22
CA TYR A 127 -7.83 -13.23 -7.47
C TYR A 127 -8.36 -12.02 -8.25
N LEU A 128 -9.04 -11.07 -7.59
CA LEU A 128 -9.57 -9.86 -8.20
C LEU A 128 -8.46 -8.97 -8.76
N VAL A 129 -7.36 -8.76 -8.02
CA VAL A 129 -6.18 -8.01 -8.49
C VAL A 129 -5.58 -8.63 -9.76
N ASN A 130 -5.43 -9.96 -9.81
CA ASN A 130 -4.90 -10.60 -11.00
C ASN A 130 -5.85 -10.52 -12.20
N THR A 131 -7.16 -10.63 -11.94
CA THR A 131 -8.18 -10.57 -13.00
C THR A 131 -8.28 -9.17 -13.62
N HIS A 132 -8.17 -8.12 -12.80
CA HIS A 132 -8.26 -6.74 -13.25
C HIS A 132 -6.92 -6.14 -13.71
N ALA A 133 -5.79 -6.84 -13.54
CA ALA A 133 -4.47 -6.33 -13.94
C ALA A 133 -4.40 -5.92 -15.42
N LYS A 134 -5.14 -6.61 -16.29
CA LYS A 134 -5.22 -6.29 -17.73
C LYS A 134 -6.00 -5.01 -18.03
N ASN A 135 -6.78 -4.51 -17.08
CA ASN A 135 -7.59 -3.30 -17.23
C ASN A 135 -6.85 -2.05 -16.74
N THR A 136 -5.64 -2.17 -16.20
CA THR A 136 -4.86 -1.06 -15.64
C THR A 136 -4.43 -0.02 -16.67
N GLU A 137 -4.59 -0.29 -17.97
CA GLU A 137 -4.33 0.68 -19.04
C GLU A 137 -5.21 1.93 -18.97
N ILE A 138 -6.43 1.80 -18.40
CA ILE A 138 -7.37 2.93 -18.26
C ILE A 138 -7.00 3.87 -17.10
N LEU A 139 -6.12 3.41 -16.20
CA LEU A 139 -5.71 4.17 -15.04
C LEU A 139 -4.71 5.28 -15.41
N ASP A 140 -4.82 6.40 -14.73
CA ASP A 140 -3.77 7.42 -14.76
C ASP A 140 -2.49 6.94 -14.05
N GLU A 141 -1.41 7.72 -14.16
CA GLU A 141 -0.11 7.35 -13.61
C GLU A 141 -0.14 7.15 -12.08
N GLU A 142 -0.88 8.00 -11.36
CA GLU A 142 -1.01 7.90 -9.91
C GLU A 142 -1.73 6.62 -9.51
N SER A 143 -2.88 6.34 -10.13
CA SER A 143 -3.68 5.15 -9.88
C SER A 143 -2.93 3.87 -10.25
N LYS A 144 -2.08 3.88 -11.28
CA LYS A 144 -1.19 2.75 -11.58
C LYS A 144 -0.15 2.51 -10.50
N ARG A 145 0.38 3.56 -9.85
CA ARG A 145 1.29 3.39 -8.69
C ARG A 145 0.56 2.78 -7.51
N PHE A 146 -0.67 3.20 -7.22
CA PHE A 146 -1.50 2.52 -6.21
C PHE A 146 -1.82 1.07 -6.58
N TYR A 147 -2.00 0.77 -7.86
CA TYR A 147 -2.15 -0.61 -8.32
C TYR A 147 -0.86 -1.43 -8.18
N LEU A 148 0.32 -0.83 -8.36
CA LEU A 148 1.61 -1.47 -8.06
C LEU A 148 1.70 -1.86 -6.58
N ILE A 149 1.40 -0.93 -5.67
CA ILE A 149 1.33 -1.20 -4.22
C ILE A 149 0.42 -2.40 -3.96
N THR A 150 -0.78 -2.36 -4.54
CA THR A 150 -1.77 -3.43 -4.43
C THR A 150 -1.24 -4.78 -4.92
N PHE A 151 -0.60 -4.80 -6.08
CA PHE A 151 -0.01 -6.02 -6.62
C PHE A 151 1.08 -6.58 -5.69
N LEU A 152 1.98 -5.73 -5.20
CA LEU A 152 3.05 -6.10 -4.27
C LEU A 152 2.50 -6.70 -2.98
N THR A 153 1.46 -6.09 -2.40
CA THR A 153 0.74 -6.62 -1.23
C THR A 153 0.22 -8.04 -1.50
N THR A 154 -0.35 -8.33 -2.67
CA THR A 154 -0.88 -9.69 -2.96
C THR A 154 0.17 -10.78 -3.18
N ILE A 155 1.42 -10.38 -3.47
CA ILE A 155 2.56 -11.31 -3.62
C ILE A 155 3.48 -11.32 -2.39
N LYS A 156 3.01 -10.78 -1.26
CA LYS A 156 3.73 -10.74 0.03
C LYS A 156 5.02 -9.92 0.01
N ARG A 157 5.10 -8.90 -0.86
CA ARG A 157 6.19 -7.90 -0.90
C ARG A 157 5.76 -6.63 -0.16
N HIS A 158 5.42 -6.79 1.12
CA HIS A 158 4.82 -5.72 1.94
C HIS A 158 5.79 -4.56 2.17
N LYS A 159 7.07 -4.84 2.43
CA LYS A 159 8.09 -3.79 2.61
C LYS A 159 8.26 -2.96 1.36
N GLU A 160 8.28 -3.59 0.19
CA GLU A 160 8.38 -2.88 -1.08
C GLU A 160 7.10 -2.10 -1.39
N ALA A 161 5.92 -2.66 -1.07
CA ALA A 161 4.66 -1.94 -1.16
C ALA A 161 4.66 -0.68 -0.27
N GLU A 162 5.24 -0.78 0.93
CA GLU A 162 5.38 0.31 1.88
C GLU A 162 6.33 1.41 1.38
N ILE A 163 7.44 1.07 0.71
CA ILE A 163 8.28 2.05 0.00
C ILE A 163 7.45 2.90 -0.96
N PHE A 164 6.65 2.26 -1.82
CA PHE A 164 5.85 2.97 -2.83
C PHE A 164 4.65 3.72 -2.23
N LYS A 165 4.15 3.31 -1.04
CA LYS A 165 3.16 4.08 -0.27
C LYS A 165 3.79 5.33 0.34
N THR A 166 4.91 5.17 1.05
CA THR A 166 5.60 6.25 1.76
C THR A 166 6.09 7.31 0.78
N PHE A 167 6.65 6.89 -0.36
CA PHE A 167 7.17 7.77 -1.40
C PHE A 167 6.24 7.81 -2.63
N SER A 168 4.93 7.97 -2.37
CA SER A 168 3.85 7.88 -3.38
C SER A 168 3.86 8.98 -4.45
N THR A 169 4.39 10.17 -4.13
CA THR A 169 4.56 11.25 -5.10
C THR A 169 5.76 11.03 -6.02
N ASN A 170 6.66 10.10 -5.66
CA ASN A 170 7.87 9.79 -6.41
C ASN A 170 8.86 10.97 -6.52
N ASP A 171 8.77 11.95 -5.62
CA ASP A 171 9.62 13.15 -5.62
C ASP A 171 10.89 12.96 -4.77
N GLU A 172 10.78 12.21 -3.67
CA GLU A 172 11.86 11.97 -2.73
C GLU A 172 11.87 10.56 -2.19
N TYR A 173 13.04 10.11 -1.75
CA TYR A 173 13.26 8.89 -0.99
C TYR A 173 14.32 9.15 0.09
N VAL A 174 14.30 8.35 1.14
CA VAL A 174 15.34 8.34 2.16
C VAL A 174 16.13 7.05 2.05
N PHE A 175 17.45 7.16 1.87
CA PHE A 175 18.37 6.03 1.99
C PHE A 175 18.96 6.00 3.39
N VAL A 176 18.83 4.88 4.10
CA VAL A 176 19.48 4.65 5.40
C VAL A 176 20.62 3.65 5.23
N CYS A 177 21.84 4.07 5.56
CA CYS A 177 23.01 3.20 5.43
C CYS A 177 22.90 1.98 6.36
N PRO A 178 22.95 0.74 5.86
CA PRO A 178 22.82 -0.46 6.69
C PRO A 178 23.96 -0.67 7.69
N ASN A 179 25.04 0.11 7.59
CA ASN A 179 26.22 -0.04 8.45
C ASN A 179 26.31 0.99 9.57
N CYS A 180 25.87 2.21 9.34
CA CYS A 180 26.00 3.29 10.32
C CYS A 180 24.74 4.13 10.48
N GLU A 181 23.63 3.70 9.86
CA GLU A 181 22.27 4.27 10.01
C GLU A 181 22.15 5.75 9.62
N ILE A 182 23.20 6.32 9.00
CA ILE A 182 23.17 7.69 8.52
C ILE A 182 22.36 7.78 7.24
N GLU A 183 21.49 8.79 7.23
CA GLU A 183 20.58 9.08 6.14
C GLU A 183 21.29 9.75 4.95
N THR A 184 20.73 9.52 3.77
CA THR A 184 21.05 10.20 2.53
C THR A 184 19.74 10.49 1.82
N PHE A 185 19.53 11.75 1.47
CA PHE A 185 18.31 12.21 0.81
C PHE A 185 18.44 11.95 -0.68
N LEU A 186 17.47 11.24 -1.26
CA LEU A 186 17.40 10.96 -2.68
C LEU A 186 16.25 11.78 -3.27
N TRP A 187 16.53 12.58 -4.29
CA TRP A 187 15.55 13.49 -4.88
C TRP A 187 15.42 13.27 -6.38
N ASN A 188 14.20 13.08 -6.83
CA ASN A 188 13.86 12.86 -8.22
C ASN A 188 13.73 14.20 -8.95
N GLU A 189 14.77 14.58 -9.70
CA GLU A 189 14.78 15.76 -10.56
C GLU A 189 14.46 15.30 -12.00
N GLU A 190 13.17 15.23 -12.34
CA GLU A 190 12.68 14.89 -13.70
C GLU A 190 13.16 13.52 -14.23
N GLY A 191 13.12 12.48 -13.39
CA GLY A 191 13.57 11.13 -13.73
C GLY A 191 15.04 10.87 -13.43
N VAL A 192 15.74 11.84 -12.82
CA VAL A 192 17.11 11.69 -12.34
C VAL A 192 17.11 11.65 -10.82
N LEU A 193 17.43 10.49 -10.24
CA LEU A 193 17.52 10.35 -8.79
C LEU A 193 18.89 10.86 -8.30
N ASN A 194 18.91 12.01 -7.65
CA ASN A 194 20.12 12.63 -7.11
C ASN A 194 20.26 12.33 -5.62
N ALA A 195 21.47 11.98 -5.18
CA ALA A 195 21.74 11.72 -3.77
C ALA A 195 22.45 12.88 -3.07
N TYR A 196 22.09 13.12 -1.82
CA TYR A 196 22.50 14.28 -1.06
C TYR A 196 22.73 13.94 0.42
N SER A 197 23.82 14.42 1.01
CA SER A 197 24.14 14.18 2.44
C SER A 197 23.22 14.92 3.40
N GLU A 198 22.51 15.95 2.92
CA GLU A 198 21.62 16.83 3.69
C GLU A 198 20.42 17.20 2.81
N ASP A 199 19.27 17.51 3.44
CA ASP A 199 18.00 17.78 2.76
C ASP A 199 18.08 18.93 1.72
N PRO A 200 17.64 18.66 0.46
CA PRO A 200 17.67 19.61 -0.62
C PRO A 200 16.84 20.85 -0.65
N VAL A 201 15.79 20.87 0.12
CA VAL A 201 14.96 22.05 0.25
C VAL A 201 15.65 23.07 1.16
N THR A 202 16.32 22.60 2.20
CA THR A 202 16.89 23.46 3.26
C THR A 202 18.35 23.87 3.02
N ASN A 203 19.14 23.07 2.27
CA ASN A 203 20.59 23.30 2.11
C ASN A 203 21.03 23.44 0.64
N LYS A 204 21.14 24.67 0.12
CA LYS A 204 21.38 24.92 -1.32
C LYS A 204 22.82 24.69 -1.83
N SER A 205 23.81 24.53 -0.95
CA SER A 205 25.26 24.51 -1.28
C SER A 205 25.95 23.15 -1.13
N ARG A 206 25.19 22.06 -1.13
CA ARG A 206 25.71 20.74 -0.78
C ARG A 206 26.39 19.99 -1.93
N LYS A 207 27.09 18.92 -1.55
CA LYS A 207 27.72 17.98 -2.48
C LYS A 207 26.73 16.91 -2.90
N LYS A 208 26.58 16.75 -4.21
CA LYS A 208 25.93 15.56 -4.80
C LYS A 208 26.79 14.34 -4.49
N ILE A 209 26.15 13.28 -4.00
CA ILE A 209 26.75 11.95 -3.84
C ILE A 209 26.48 11.20 -5.14
N GLN A 210 27.50 10.57 -5.69
CA GLN A 210 27.37 9.79 -6.91
C GLN A 210 26.69 8.45 -6.61
N ILE A 211 25.73 8.08 -7.46
CA ILE A 211 25.19 6.72 -7.53
C ILE A 211 25.95 6.00 -8.65
N ASP A 212 26.53 4.85 -8.32
CA ASP A 212 27.29 4.04 -9.26
C ASP A 212 26.36 3.02 -9.93
N PHE A 213 26.20 3.14 -11.26
CA PHE A 213 25.34 2.25 -12.05
C PHE A 213 26.03 0.94 -12.41
N ASN A 214 25.25 -0.13 -12.56
CA ASN A 214 25.70 -1.46 -13.04
C ASN A 214 26.78 -2.12 -12.17
N THR A 215 26.92 -1.71 -10.91
CA THR A 215 27.87 -2.31 -9.95
C THR A 215 27.20 -3.16 -8.89
N SER A 216 25.87 -3.10 -8.79
CA SER A 216 25.13 -3.79 -7.74
C SER A 216 24.95 -5.28 -8.05
N ALA A 217 25.02 -6.10 -7.01
CA ALA A 217 24.72 -7.54 -7.11
C ALA A 217 23.21 -7.80 -7.04
N GLU A 218 22.43 -6.82 -6.57
CA GLU A 218 20.98 -6.87 -6.57
C GLU A 218 20.44 -6.64 -7.98
N ASN A 219 19.46 -7.46 -8.38
CA ASN A 219 18.76 -7.32 -9.65
C ASN A 219 17.26 -7.14 -9.40
N LEU A 220 16.77 -5.94 -9.73
CA LEU A 220 15.36 -5.57 -9.64
C LEU A 220 14.59 -5.82 -10.95
N GLU A 221 15.04 -6.75 -11.80
CA GLU A 221 14.35 -7.16 -13.03
C GLU A 221 12.87 -7.52 -12.78
N TRP A 222 12.56 -8.11 -11.63
CA TRP A 222 11.17 -8.39 -11.24
C TRP A 222 10.34 -7.10 -11.12
N LEU A 223 10.91 -6.03 -10.58
CA LEU A 223 10.24 -4.73 -10.39
C LEU A 223 10.15 -3.99 -11.73
N GLU A 224 11.22 -4.03 -12.52
CA GLU A 224 11.25 -3.48 -13.87
C GLU A 224 10.17 -4.11 -14.76
N ASN A 225 10.06 -5.44 -14.73
CA ASN A 225 9.02 -6.17 -15.46
C ASN A 225 7.61 -5.76 -15.01
N LEU A 226 7.39 -5.55 -13.71
CA LEU A 226 6.09 -5.08 -13.20
C LEU A 226 5.78 -3.65 -13.63
N ILE A 227 6.73 -2.73 -13.49
CA ILE A 227 6.60 -1.32 -13.92
C ILE A 227 6.31 -1.24 -15.42
N ASN A 228 6.97 -2.07 -16.22
CA ASN A 228 6.74 -2.15 -17.66
C ASN A 228 5.37 -2.76 -17.98
N THR A 229 4.97 -3.82 -17.28
CA THR A 229 3.66 -4.48 -17.46
C THR A 229 2.50 -3.55 -17.11
N LEU A 230 2.61 -2.80 -16.02
CA LEU A 230 1.63 -1.80 -15.59
C LEU A 230 1.77 -0.46 -16.33
N ASN A 231 2.81 -0.32 -17.16
CA ASN A 231 3.14 0.89 -17.90
C ASN A 231 3.20 2.16 -17.03
N ILE A 232 3.95 2.09 -15.92
CA ILE A 232 4.14 3.21 -14.97
C ILE A 232 5.33 4.05 -15.44
N ASN A 233 5.07 5.12 -16.17
CA ASN A 233 6.12 5.91 -16.82
C ASN A 233 6.97 6.69 -15.82
N SER A 234 6.39 7.13 -14.71
CA SER A 234 7.12 7.91 -13.69
C SER A 234 8.24 7.11 -13.00
N LEU A 235 8.15 5.78 -12.95
CA LEU A 235 9.12 4.92 -12.27
C LEU A 235 10.17 4.30 -13.22
N LYS A 236 9.87 4.16 -14.51
CA LYS A 236 10.81 3.61 -15.52
C LYS A 236 12.22 4.24 -15.46
N PRO A 237 12.38 5.58 -15.45
CA PRO A 237 13.72 6.16 -15.45
C PRO A 237 14.47 5.93 -14.13
N LEU A 238 13.76 5.62 -13.03
CA LEU A 238 14.36 5.43 -11.71
C LEU A 238 14.96 4.03 -11.50
N ILE A 239 14.56 3.05 -12.30
CA ILE A 239 15.00 1.65 -12.14
C ILE A 239 16.53 1.51 -12.18
N ILE A 240 17.20 2.25 -13.06
CA ILE A 240 18.67 2.23 -13.13
C ILE A 240 19.33 2.73 -11.83
N TYR A 241 18.69 3.68 -11.14
CA TYR A 241 19.18 4.20 -9.86
C TYR A 241 18.88 3.25 -8.71
N PHE A 242 17.71 2.60 -8.70
CA PHE A 242 17.38 1.57 -7.72
C PHE A 242 18.32 0.36 -7.81
N ASN A 243 18.73 -0.02 -9.03
CA ASN A 243 19.77 -1.03 -9.28
C ASN A 243 21.22 -0.50 -9.07
N GLY A 244 21.39 0.77 -8.72
CA GLY A 244 22.70 1.38 -8.45
C GLY A 244 23.20 1.10 -7.04
N ASP A 245 24.48 1.39 -6.82
CA ASP A 245 25.08 1.42 -5.49
C ASP A 245 25.36 2.86 -5.06
N LEU A 246 25.30 3.09 -3.74
CA LEU A 246 25.69 4.34 -3.11
C LEU A 246 26.77 4.09 -2.07
N HIS A 247 27.80 4.95 -2.08
CA HIS A 247 28.80 5.01 -1.02
C HIS A 247 28.32 5.95 0.09
N CYS A 248 28.14 5.42 1.30
CA CYS A 248 27.71 6.21 2.44
C CYS A 248 28.69 7.37 2.69
N HIS A 249 28.19 8.61 2.77
CA HIS A 249 29.02 9.79 2.96
C HIS A 249 29.74 9.84 4.31
N SER A 250 29.29 9.06 5.29
CA SER A 250 29.93 8.97 6.61
C SER A 250 30.92 7.80 6.73
N CYS A 251 30.48 6.57 6.46
CA CYS A 251 31.33 5.38 6.67
C CYS A 251 32.00 4.84 5.40
N SER A 252 31.75 5.44 4.24
CA SER A 252 32.25 5.04 2.91
C SER A 252 31.88 3.62 2.45
N LYS A 253 31.15 2.84 3.24
CA LYS A 253 30.67 1.51 2.83
C LYS A 253 29.65 1.65 1.71
N LYS A 254 29.77 0.73 0.75
CA LYS A 254 28.90 0.63 -0.43
C LYS A 254 27.65 -0.18 -0.09
N SER A 255 26.49 0.24 -0.57
CA SER A 255 25.25 -0.53 -0.48
C SER A 255 24.34 -0.21 -1.66
N ASN A 256 23.51 -1.17 -2.06
CA ASN A 256 22.50 -0.95 -3.10
C ASN A 256 21.52 0.14 -2.66
N VAL A 257 21.12 1.01 -3.59
CA VAL A 257 20.22 2.14 -3.34
C VAL A 257 18.87 1.65 -2.82
N PHE A 258 18.21 0.70 -3.51
CA PHE A 258 16.90 0.21 -3.11
C PHE A 258 16.91 -0.49 -1.75
N ASN A 259 17.95 -1.27 -1.44
CA ASN A 259 18.13 -1.87 -0.12
C ASN A 259 18.29 -0.81 0.98
N GLY A 260 18.98 0.30 0.70
CA GLY A 260 19.09 1.40 1.66
C GLY A 260 17.78 2.19 1.81
N ILE A 261 16.97 2.31 0.75
CA ILE A 261 15.60 2.85 0.86
C ILE A 261 14.74 1.94 1.72
N MET A 262 14.84 0.63 1.53
CA MET A 262 14.12 -0.36 2.32
C MET A 262 14.49 -0.36 3.82
N ASN A 263 15.67 0.17 4.19
CA ASN A 263 16.04 0.36 5.60
C ASN A 263 15.44 1.63 6.24
N SER A 264 14.83 2.52 5.44
CA SER A 264 14.14 3.71 5.95
C SER A 264 12.70 3.44 6.40
N ILE A 265 12.22 2.23 6.15
CA ILE A 265 10.86 1.75 6.41
C ILE A 265 10.89 0.77 7.58
#